data_AF-Q82WD6-F1
#
_entry.id   AF-Q82WD6-F1
#
_cell.length_a   1.000
_cell.length_b   1.000
_cell.length_c   1.000
_cell.angle_alpha   90.00
_cell.angle_beta   90.00
_cell.angle_gamma   90.00
#
_symmetry.space_group_name_H-M   'P 1'
#
loop_
_entity.id
_entity.type
_entity.pdbx_description
1 polymer ?
#
loop_
_entity_poly.entity_id
_entity_poly.type
_entity_poly.pdbx_seq_one_letter_code
_entity_poly.pdbx_strand_id
1 'polypeptide(L)'
;MVVLGEVTVNSGNTGSLPTRSILTSVDVMGAERVQDKNVMNSWELIGQMPGIQSTEFRLGAESGKPSFRAFNGEGYINGIKLLIDGVPGNINSGNMRHLDMIFPLDIVIFRRRLHQISELDSTQLAV
;
A
#
# COMPACT_ATOMS: atom_id res chain seq x y z
N MET A 1 14.43 -47.81 -21.79
CA MET A 1 15.12 -47.44 -20.53
C MET A 1 15.06 -45.93 -20.42
N VAL A 2 14.26 -45.39 -19.52
CA VAL A 2 14.13 -43.94 -19.29
C VAL A 2 14.90 -43.62 -18.02
N VAL A 3 15.86 -42.70 -18.09
CA VAL A 3 16.57 -42.19 -16.92
C VAL A 3 15.87 -40.90 -16.51
N LEU A 4 15.31 -40.86 -15.30
CA LEU A 4 14.84 -39.64 -14.65
C LEU A 4 16.05 -38.86 -14.14
N GLY A 5 16.32 -37.71 -14.73
CA GLY A 5 17.24 -36.73 -14.16
C GLY A 5 16.55 -35.98 -13.04
N GLU A 6 17.15 -35.98 -11.85
CA GLU A 6 16.72 -35.13 -10.75
C GLU A 6 16.91 -33.66 -11.17
N VAL A 7 15.80 -32.93 -11.30
CA VAL A 7 15.84 -31.47 -11.47
C VAL A 7 15.69 -30.86 -10.08
N THR A 8 16.81 -30.54 -9.44
CA THR A 8 16.81 -29.79 -8.18
C THR A 8 16.46 -28.33 -8.49
N VAL A 9 15.19 -27.97 -8.32
CA VAL A 9 14.74 -26.57 -8.38
C VAL A 9 15.19 -25.87 -7.10
N ASN A 10 16.33 -25.19 -7.16
CA ASN A 10 16.71 -24.25 -6.12
C ASN A 10 15.86 -22.99 -6.30
N SER A 11 14.79 -22.86 -5.51
CA SER A 11 14.15 -21.56 -5.28
C SER A 11 15.18 -20.66 -4.61
N GLY A 12 15.86 -19.81 -5.38
CA GLY A 12 16.75 -18.79 -4.83
C GLY A 12 15.91 -17.91 -3.91
N ASN A 13 16.19 -17.96 -2.61
CA ASN A 13 15.46 -17.33 -1.51
C ASN A 13 14.66 -16.08 -1.96
N THR A 14 13.40 -16.28 -2.35
CA THR A 14 12.49 -15.24 -2.83
C THR A 14 11.93 -14.45 -1.65
N GLY A 15 12.81 -13.99 -0.76
CA GLY A 15 12.44 -13.05 0.29
C GLY A 15 11.97 -11.74 -0.35
N SER A 16 11.15 -10.98 0.39
CA SER A 16 10.73 -9.63 -0.03
C SER A 16 11.94 -8.82 -0.51
N LEU A 17 11.82 -8.20 -1.70
CA LEU A 17 12.85 -7.34 -2.27
C LEU A 17 13.34 -6.34 -1.19
N PRO A 18 14.64 -6.29 -0.87
CA PRO A 18 15.14 -5.38 0.16
C PRO A 18 14.89 -3.95 -0.30
N THR A 19 14.45 -3.05 0.59
CA THR A 19 14.06 -1.67 0.22
C THR A 19 15.14 -0.93 -0.59
N ARG A 20 16.42 -1.20 -0.33
CA ARG A 20 17.57 -0.62 -1.03
C ARG A 20 17.74 -1.07 -2.49
N SER A 21 17.08 -2.16 -2.89
CA SER A 21 17.01 -2.63 -4.27
C SER A 21 15.82 -2.05 -5.04
N ILE A 22 14.95 -1.27 -4.37
CA ILE A 22 13.82 -0.59 -4.98
C ILE A 22 14.28 0.79 -5.43
N LEU A 23 14.25 1.05 -6.75
CA LEU A 23 14.70 2.31 -7.36
C LEU A 23 13.69 3.46 -7.23
N THR A 24 12.56 3.21 -6.58
CA THR A 24 11.51 4.20 -6.31
C THR A 24 11.53 4.59 -4.83
N SER A 25 11.02 5.78 -4.49
CA SER A 25 10.87 6.17 -3.08
C SER A 25 10.04 5.15 -2.30
N VAL A 26 10.57 4.71 -1.16
CA VAL A 26 9.93 3.81 -0.21
C VAL A 26 10.16 4.32 1.20
N ASP A 27 9.12 4.33 2.01
CA ASP A 27 9.23 4.62 3.44
C ASP A 27 8.50 3.56 4.23
N VAL A 28 9.07 3.24 5.37
CA VAL A 28 8.60 2.19 6.26
C VAL A 28 8.46 2.79 7.66
N MET A 29 7.26 2.68 8.22
CA MET A 29 6.99 2.96 9.63
C MET A 29 6.87 1.61 10.34
N GLY A 30 7.80 1.32 11.25
CA GLY A 30 7.84 0.09 12.03
C GLY A 30 6.88 0.10 13.22
N ALA A 31 6.70 -1.07 13.82
CA ALA A 31 5.79 -1.32 14.94
C ALA A 31 6.06 -0.39 16.12
N GLU A 32 7.30 0.00 16.38
CA GLU A 32 7.68 0.90 17.47
C GLU A 32 6.99 2.27 17.36
N ARG A 33 6.83 2.77 16.13
CA ARG A 33 6.14 4.06 15.90
C ARG A 33 4.64 3.91 15.79
N VAL A 34 4.15 2.70 15.49
CA VAL A 34 2.71 2.43 15.41
C VAL A 34 2.13 2.15 16.79
N GLN A 35 2.82 1.36 17.62
CA GLN A 35 2.37 0.92 18.94
C GLN A 35 2.43 2.02 20.00
N ASP A 36 3.45 2.90 19.94
CA ASP A 36 3.62 3.98 20.92
C ASP A 36 2.66 5.16 20.68
N LYS A 37 1.89 5.13 19.58
CA LYS A 37 0.98 6.23 19.20
C LYS A 37 -0.44 5.92 19.62
N ASN A 38 -0.94 6.74 20.54
CA ASN A 38 -2.36 6.76 20.89
C ASN A 38 -3.14 7.56 19.83
N VAL A 39 -3.57 6.88 18.78
CA VAL A 39 -4.42 7.42 17.71
C VAL A 39 -5.81 6.79 17.79
N MET A 40 -6.83 7.56 17.41
CA MET A 40 -8.19 7.02 17.34
C MET A 40 -8.45 6.28 16.03
N ASN A 41 -7.76 6.67 14.95
CA ASN A 41 -8.00 6.14 13.62
C ASN A 41 -6.69 5.80 12.89
N SER A 42 -6.72 4.74 12.08
CA SER A 42 -5.54 4.25 11.34
C SER A 42 -4.97 5.25 10.34
N TRP A 43 -5.81 6.13 9.76
CA TRP A 43 -5.33 7.16 8.84
C TRP A 43 -4.42 8.20 9.53
N GLU A 44 -4.57 8.41 10.84
CA GLU A 44 -3.75 9.36 11.62
C GLU A 44 -2.28 8.90 11.64
N LEU A 45 -2.03 7.58 11.65
CA LEU A 45 -0.69 7.00 11.52
C LEU A 45 -0.11 7.28 10.13
N ILE A 46 -0.91 7.09 9.07
CA ILE A 46 -0.47 7.34 7.69
C ILE A 46 -0.13 8.83 7.50
N GLY A 47 -0.89 9.73 8.12
CA GLY A 47 -0.64 11.17 8.11
C GLY A 47 0.72 11.59 8.69
N GLN A 48 1.37 10.74 9.49
CA GLN A 48 2.70 11.01 10.04
C GLN A 48 3.84 10.66 9.06
N MET A 49 3.53 10.02 7.93
CA MET A 49 4.55 9.70 6.94
C MET A 49 4.94 10.92 6.10
N PRO A 50 6.21 11.03 5.68
CA PRO A 50 6.66 12.18 4.90
C PRO A 50 5.88 12.32 3.58
N GLY A 51 5.47 13.54 3.24
CA GLY A 51 4.78 13.80 1.96
C GLY A 51 3.36 13.22 1.85
N ILE A 52 2.79 12.73 2.96
CA ILE A 52 1.35 12.49 3.07
C ILE A 52 0.68 13.78 3.56
N GLN A 53 -0.43 14.13 2.93
CA GLN A 53 -1.38 15.13 3.44
C GLN A 53 -2.65 14.39 3.81
N SER A 54 -3.30 14.72 4.93
CA SER A 54 -4.56 14.09 5.31
C SER A 54 -5.69 15.08 5.20
N THR A 55 -6.80 14.67 4.58
CA THR A 55 -8.06 15.41 4.62
C THR A 55 -8.91 14.83 5.72
N GLU A 56 -9.20 15.60 6.78
CA GLU A 56 -10.00 15.14 7.91
C GLU A 56 -11.48 15.42 7.67
N PHE A 57 -12.29 14.37 7.47
CA PHE A 57 -13.73 14.53 7.24
C PHE A 57 -14.56 14.51 8.54
N ARG A 58 -14.08 13.83 9.60
CA ARG A 58 -14.78 13.66 10.89
C ARG A 58 -16.23 13.14 10.77
N LEU A 59 -16.55 12.41 9.70
CA LEU A 59 -17.90 11.95 9.40
C LEU A 59 -18.09 10.47 9.81
N GLY A 60 -17.92 10.14 11.09
CA GLY A 60 -18.28 8.83 11.66
C GLY A 60 -17.68 7.59 10.95
N ALA A 61 -18.30 7.15 9.86
CA ALA A 61 -17.85 6.04 9.00
C ALA A 61 -16.93 6.47 7.84
N GLU A 62 -16.84 7.76 7.53
CA GLU A 62 -15.80 8.30 6.64
C GLU A 62 -14.81 9.11 7.47
N SER A 63 -13.68 8.46 7.73
CA SER A 63 -12.53 9.01 8.43
C SER A 63 -11.49 9.53 7.43
N GLY A 64 -10.51 10.28 7.93
CA GLY A 64 -9.60 11.07 7.09
C GLY A 64 -8.92 10.26 5.98
N LYS A 65 -8.79 10.87 4.79
CA LYS A 65 -8.23 10.19 3.61
C LYS A 65 -6.82 10.69 3.32
N PRO A 66 -5.82 9.79 3.20
CA PRO A 66 -4.47 10.19 2.86
C PRO A 66 -4.37 10.62 1.40
N SER A 67 -3.58 11.65 1.16
CA SER A 67 -3.19 12.17 -0.14
C SER A 67 -1.68 12.09 -0.26
N PHE A 68 -1.18 11.68 -1.42
CA PHE A 68 0.23 11.44 -1.68
C PHE A 68 0.58 11.92 -3.09
N ARG A 69 1.61 12.78 -3.20
CA ARG A 69 2.07 13.37 -4.48
C ARG A 69 0.91 13.90 -5.35
N ALA A 70 0.04 14.71 -4.75
CA ALA A 70 -1.11 15.36 -5.40
C ALA A 70 -2.25 14.43 -5.88
N PHE A 71 -2.24 13.15 -5.50
CA PHE A 71 -3.40 12.27 -5.61
C PHE A 71 -4.08 12.13 -4.25
N ASN A 72 -5.41 12.10 -4.20
CA ASN A 72 -6.19 11.91 -2.98
C ASN A 72 -6.76 10.48 -2.89
N GLY A 73 -7.08 10.04 -1.68
CA GLY A 73 -7.71 8.75 -1.38
C GLY A 73 -9.24 8.79 -1.26
N GLU A 74 -9.86 9.91 -1.64
CA GLU A 74 -11.28 10.22 -1.43
C GLU A 74 -12.21 9.59 -2.48
N GLY A 75 -11.69 9.37 -3.69
CA GLY A 75 -12.41 8.75 -4.80
C GLY A 75 -12.36 9.59 -6.09
N TYR A 76 -12.97 9.08 -7.16
CA TYR A 76 -13.06 9.64 -8.52
C TYR A 76 -11.80 9.48 -9.38
N ILE A 77 -10.60 9.59 -8.81
CA ILE A 77 -9.33 9.26 -9.49
C ILE A 77 -8.51 8.34 -8.60
N ASN A 78 -8.25 7.13 -9.05
CA ASN A 78 -7.53 6.11 -8.27
C ASN A 78 -6.01 6.21 -8.47
N GLY A 79 -5.43 7.29 -7.98
CA GLY A 79 -3.98 7.57 -8.07
C GLY A 79 -3.14 6.92 -6.96
N ILE A 80 -3.78 6.43 -5.89
CA ILE A 80 -3.10 5.78 -4.76
C ILE A 80 -3.80 4.47 -4.44
N LYS A 81 -3.02 3.39 -4.38
CA LYS A 81 -3.49 2.05 -4.02
C LYS A 81 -3.21 1.78 -2.54
N LEU A 82 -4.25 1.43 -1.81
CA LEU A 82 -4.16 0.84 -0.47
C LEU A 82 -4.03 -0.67 -0.62
N LEU A 83 -3.00 -1.25 -0.01
CA LEU A 83 -2.84 -2.69 0.11
C LEU A 83 -2.87 -3.06 1.59
N ILE A 84 -3.77 -3.96 1.96
CA ILE A 84 -3.86 -4.54 3.31
C ILE A 84 -3.28 -5.94 3.18
N ASP A 85 -2.14 -6.20 3.82
CA ASP A 85 -1.39 -7.45 3.68
C ASP A 85 -1.13 -7.86 2.21
N GLY A 86 -0.94 -6.86 1.33
CA GLY A 86 -0.72 -7.05 -0.09
C GLY A 86 -2.00 -7.17 -0.95
N VAL A 87 -3.18 -7.23 -0.34
CA VAL A 87 -4.48 -7.30 -1.03
C VAL A 87 -5.04 -5.90 -1.29
N PRO A 88 -5.52 -5.59 -2.50
CA PRO A 88 -6.15 -4.29 -2.80
C PRO A 88 -7.34 -3.97 -1.88
N GLY A 89 -7.26 -2.84 -1.17
CA GLY A 89 -8.27 -2.37 -0.22
C GLY A 89 -9.07 -1.16 -0.70
N ASN A 90 -8.87 -0.66 -1.92
CA ASN A 90 -9.73 0.39 -2.47
C ASN A 90 -11.04 -0.21 -3.00
N ILE A 91 -12.14 0.55 -2.92
CA ILE A 91 -13.34 0.25 -3.72
C ILE A 91 -13.15 0.74 -5.17
N ASN A 92 -14.06 0.39 -6.09
CA ASN A 92 -13.90 0.69 -7.52
C ASN A 92 -13.74 2.19 -7.82
N SER A 93 -14.29 3.06 -6.96
CA SER A 93 -14.22 4.51 -7.10
C SER A 93 -12.85 5.08 -6.72
N GLY A 94 -11.95 4.24 -6.20
CA GLY A 94 -10.66 4.64 -5.64
C GLY A 94 -10.71 4.99 -4.16
N ASN A 95 -11.91 5.11 -3.56
CA ASN A 95 -12.04 5.45 -2.14
C ASN A 95 -11.46 4.33 -1.25
N MET A 96 -10.79 4.75 -0.17
CA MET A 96 -10.14 3.87 0.81
C MET A 96 -11.03 3.59 2.03
N ARG A 97 -12.25 3.10 1.85
CA ARG A 97 -13.15 2.78 2.99
C ARG A 97 -12.63 1.66 3.88
N HIS A 98 -11.91 0.70 3.33
CA HIS A 98 -11.36 -0.42 4.10
C HIS A 98 -10.24 0.01 5.06
N LEU A 99 -9.65 1.21 4.88
CA LEU A 99 -8.69 1.76 5.84
C LEU A 99 -9.34 2.03 7.20
N ASP A 100 -10.59 2.49 7.19
CA ASP A 100 -11.33 2.87 8.40
C ASP A 100 -11.79 1.64 9.21
N MET A 101 -11.71 0.44 8.62
CA MET A 101 -12.11 -0.82 9.24
C MET A 101 -10.94 -1.55 9.94
N ILE A 102 -9.71 -1.04 9.81
CA ILE A 102 -8.53 -1.61 10.47
C ILE A 102 -8.30 -0.82 11.75
N PHE A 103 -8.22 -1.50 12.89
CA PHE A 103 -7.85 -0.85 14.13
C PHE A 103 -6.36 -0.49 14.13
N PRO A 104 -5.96 0.67 14.68
CA PRO A 104 -4.55 1.04 14.76
C PRO A 104 -3.66 -0.04 15.41
N LEU A 105 -4.21 -0.76 16.40
CA LEU A 105 -3.48 -1.81 17.12
C LEU A 105 -3.18 -3.05 16.26
N ASP A 106 -3.98 -3.30 15.21
CA ASP A 106 -3.78 -4.43 14.30
C ASP A 106 -2.69 -4.14 13.25
N ILE A 107 -2.19 -2.89 13.18
CA ILE A 107 -1.16 -2.48 12.23
C ILE A 107 0.23 -2.75 12.82
N VAL A 108 0.95 -3.71 12.23
CA VAL A 108 2.33 -4.01 12.63
C VAL A 108 3.35 -3.14 11.89
N ILE A 109 3.09 -2.84 10.61
CA ILE A 109 4.01 -2.09 9.76
C ILE A 109 3.22 -1.31 8.72
N PHE A 110 3.64 -0.07 8.44
CA PHE A 110 3.14 0.68 7.30
C PHE A 110 4.26 0.90 6.28
N ARG A 111 3.98 0.59 5.01
CA ARG A 111 4.91 0.82 3.90
C ARG A 111 4.21 1.64 2.82
N ARG A 112 4.85 2.75 2.42
CA ARG A 112 4.49 3.47 1.20
C ARG A 112 5.56 3.25 0.14
N ARG A 113 5.16 3.18 -1.12
CA ARG A 113 6.06 3.08 -2.27
C ARG A 113 5.50 3.88 -3.44
N LEU A 114 6.35 4.60 -4.15
CA LEU A 114 6.00 5.12 -5.47
C LEU A 114 6.11 3.99 -6.50
N HIS A 115 5.04 3.73 -7.25
CA HIS A 115 5.13 2.82 -8.38
C HIS A 115 5.30 3.64 -9.66
N GLN A 116 6.31 3.32 -10.47
CA GLN A 116 6.37 3.84 -11.82
C GLN A 116 5.35 3.05 -12.65
N ILE A 117 4.44 3.76 -13.31
CA ILE A 117 3.60 3.16 -14.33
C ILE A 117 4.54 2.99 -15.53
N SER A 118 5.03 1.77 -15.77
CA SER A 118 5.57 1.43 -17.08
C SER A 118 4.47 1.69 -18.10
N GLU A 119 4.81 2.36 -19.20
CA GLU A 119 3.88 2.71 -20.28
C GLU A 119 2.86 1.60 -20.52
N LEU A 120 1.58 2.00 -20.54
CA LEU A 120 0.46 1.14 -20.90
C LEU A 120 0.85 0.33 -22.14
N ASP A 121 0.85 -0.99 -22.00
CA ASP A 121 0.92 -1.90 -23.13
C ASP A 121 -0.23 -1.52 -24.08
N SER A 122 0.14 -0.94 -25.22
CA SER A 122 -0.76 -0.39 -26.23
C SER A 122 -1.66 -1.45 -26.87
N THR A 123 -1.53 -2.72 -26.47
CA THR A 123 -2.38 -3.83 -26.88
C THR A 123 -3.72 -3.92 -26.16
N GLN A 124 -3.97 -3.17 -25.08
CA GLN A 124 -5.27 -3.21 -24.37
C GLN A 124 -6.33 -2.19 -24.85
N LEU A 125 -6.07 -1.45 -25.93
CA LEU A 125 -7.04 -0.49 -26.50
C LEU A 125 -7.61 -0.92 -27.87
N ALA A 126 -7.49 -2.20 -28.23
CA ALA A 126 -8.07 -2.75 -29.46
C ALA A 126 -9.11 -3.82 -29.16
N VAL A 127 -10.31 -3.41 -28.74
CA VAL A 127 -11.59 -4.12 -28.96
C VAL A 127 -12.70 -3.10 -29.16
#